data_AF-A0A401UCU7-F1
#
_entry.id   AF-A0A401UCU7-F1
#
_cell.length_a   1.000
_cell.length_b   1.000
_cell.length_c   1.000
_cell.angle_alpha   90.00
_cell.angle_beta   90.00
_cell.angle_gamma   90.00
#
_symmetry.space_group_name_H-M   'P 1'
#
loop_
_entity.id
_entity.type
_entity.pdbx_description
1 polymer ?
#
loop_
_entity_poly.entity_id
_entity_poly.type
_entity_poly.pdbx_seq_one_letter_code
_entity_poly.pdbx_strand_id
1 'polypeptide(L)'
;MRISKIKSSKRTGSIIKIILSIILATFLFTVIAFVWGVDLTKDISLLLVGGVIVMGLSTLFATAMDSNESNFTALFRTSILASIVTVSFLTLESGSSLLLKSQLPQTSGISSLEITMFIILLIAFGAAAIIQILAPALSVKPSYRRIAIHLRNGFYANAIFDRITNALNVEGKKDIISKNY
;
A
#
# COMPACT_ATOMS: atom_id res chain seq x y z
N MET A 1 -12.00 -29.16 29.38
CA MET A 1 -11.72 -27.79 28.87
C MET A 1 -12.85 -27.42 27.90
N ARG A 2 -13.83 -26.61 28.33
CA ARG A 2 -14.96 -26.18 27.46
C ARG A 2 -14.46 -25.07 26.53
N ILE A 3 -14.41 -25.34 25.24
CA ILE A 3 -14.12 -24.33 24.21
C ILE A 3 -15.30 -23.37 24.20
N SER A 4 -15.11 -22.17 24.73
CA SER A 4 -16.06 -21.07 24.56
C SER A 4 -16.19 -20.80 23.06
N LYS A 5 -17.41 -20.91 22.54
CA LYS A 5 -17.72 -20.57 21.15
C LYS A 5 -17.50 -19.07 20.99
N ILE A 6 -16.30 -18.70 20.53
CA ILE A 6 -16.00 -17.32 20.12
C ILE A 6 -16.98 -17.01 18.98
N LYS A 7 -17.84 -16.01 19.21
CA LYS A 7 -18.80 -15.52 18.22
C LYS A 7 -18.00 -15.09 17.00
N SER A 8 -18.04 -15.87 15.92
CA SER A 8 -17.37 -15.55 14.67
C SER A 8 -17.96 -14.24 14.17
N SER A 9 -17.20 -13.16 14.31
CA SER A 9 -17.60 -11.86 13.77
C SER A 9 -17.65 -12.00 12.25
N LYS A 10 -18.87 -11.97 11.72
CA LYS A 10 -19.12 -12.02 10.29
C LYS A 10 -18.64 -10.69 9.72
N ARG A 11 -17.38 -10.67 9.26
CA ARG A 11 -16.78 -9.50 8.61
C ARG A 11 -17.59 -9.21 7.35
N THR A 12 -18.42 -8.18 7.41
CA THR A 12 -19.26 -7.77 6.29
C THR A 12 -18.39 -6.94 5.36
N GLY A 13 -17.99 -7.52 4.22
CA GLY A 13 -17.45 -6.77 3.09
C GLY A 13 -18.52 -5.86 2.49
N SER A 14 -18.99 -4.91 3.29
CA SER A 14 -20.12 -4.04 2.99
C SER A 14 -19.63 -2.95 2.05
N ILE A 15 -20.19 -2.94 0.85
CA ILE A 15 -19.91 -1.94 -0.20
C ILE A 15 -20.05 -0.52 0.34
N ILE A 16 -21.01 -0.29 1.24
CA ILE A 16 -21.25 1.02 1.88
C ILE A 16 -20.03 1.47 2.69
N LYS A 17 -19.39 0.55 3.44
CA LYS A 17 -18.20 0.90 4.23
C LYS A 17 -17.00 1.20 3.33
N ILE A 18 -16.88 0.49 2.21
CA ILE A 18 -15.83 0.73 1.22
C ILE A 18 -15.99 2.11 0.59
N ILE A 19 -17.20 2.46 0.17
CA ILE A 19 -17.48 3.80 -0.37
C ILE A 19 -17.19 4.86 0.68
N LEU A 20 -17.65 4.66 1.92
CA LEU A 20 -17.45 5.62 3.00
C LEU A 20 -15.96 5.78 3.39
N SER A 21 -15.16 4.71 3.33
CA SER A 21 -13.72 4.79 3.60
C SER A 21 -12.97 5.58 2.53
N ILE A 22 -13.35 5.44 1.26
CA ILE A 22 -12.80 6.22 0.15
C ILE A 22 -13.18 7.69 0.29
N ILE A 23 -14.44 7.99 0.62
CA ILE A 23 -14.90 9.36 0.86
C ILE A 23 -14.12 9.99 2.01
N LEU A 24 -13.97 9.29 3.14
CA LEU A 24 -13.29 9.80 4.31
C LEU A 24 -11.79 10.02 4.07
N ALA A 25 -11.14 9.09 3.36
CA ALA A 25 -9.75 9.23 2.93
C ALA A 25 -9.54 10.44 2.03
N THR A 26 -10.38 10.58 1.01
CA THR A 26 -10.33 11.72 0.07
C THR A 26 -10.56 13.03 0.80
N PHE A 27 -11.59 13.08 1.64
CA PHE A 27 -11.92 14.27 2.44
C PHE A 27 -10.75 14.69 3.33
N LEU A 28 -10.16 13.76 4.09
CA LEU A 28 -9.03 14.05 4.97
C LEU A 28 -7.82 14.56 4.16
N PHE A 29 -7.47 13.89 3.06
CA PHE A 29 -6.36 14.31 2.22
C PHE A 29 -6.58 15.71 1.65
N THR A 30 -7.76 15.98 1.08
CA THR A 30 -8.08 17.30 0.50
C THR A 30 -8.07 18.40 1.55
N VAL A 31 -8.63 18.17 2.75
CA VAL A 31 -8.60 19.16 3.83
C VAL A 31 -7.18 19.49 4.24
N ILE A 32 -6.31 18.47 4.42
CA ILE A 32 -4.92 18.71 4.81
C ILE A 32 -4.15 19.38 3.68
N ALA A 33 -4.32 18.96 2.43
CA ALA A 33 -3.68 19.58 1.27
C ALA A 33 -4.09 21.05 1.10
N PHE A 34 -5.36 21.36 1.35
CA PHE A 34 -5.87 22.74 1.36
C PHE A 34 -5.26 23.57 2.48
N VAL A 35 -5.21 23.05 3.71
CA VAL A 35 -4.57 23.73 4.85
C VAL A 35 -3.08 23.95 4.60
N TRP A 36 -2.42 23.01 3.92
CA TRP A 36 -1.02 23.14 3.52
C TRP A 36 -0.80 24.16 2.39
N GLY A 37 -1.86 24.55 1.67
CA GLY A 37 -1.81 25.54 0.59
C GLY A 37 -1.31 24.97 -0.75
N VAL A 38 -1.43 23.66 -0.97
CA VAL A 38 -0.98 23.05 -2.22
C VAL A 38 -2.04 23.15 -3.31
N ASP A 39 -1.62 23.57 -4.50
CA ASP A 39 -2.50 23.64 -5.67
C ASP A 39 -2.51 22.30 -6.42
N LEU A 40 -3.51 21.48 -6.11
CA LEU A 40 -3.71 20.18 -6.76
C LEU A 40 -3.90 20.29 -8.27
N THR A 41 -4.35 21.43 -8.80
CA THR A 41 -4.67 21.54 -10.23
C THR A 41 -3.46 21.82 -11.11
N LYS A 42 -2.37 22.32 -10.53
CA LYS A 42 -1.18 22.75 -11.27
C LYS A 42 -0.13 21.66 -11.40
N ASP A 43 -0.12 20.70 -10.48
CA ASP A 43 0.88 19.64 -10.42
C ASP A 43 0.23 18.27 -10.60
N ILE A 44 0.38 17.72 -11.81
CA ILE A 44 -0.16 16.41 -12.15
C ILE A 44 0.59 15.28 -11.42
N SER A 45 1.87 15.47 -11.10
CA SER A 45 2.63 14.50 -10.30
C SER A 45 2.07 14.41 -8.88
N LEU A 46 1.82 15.56 -8.24
CA LEU A 46 1.17 15.61 -6.94
C LEU A 46 -0.21 14.97 -6.96
N LEU A 47 -1.04 15.24 -7.98
CA LEU A 47 -2.36 14.62 -8.12
C LEU A 47 -2.26 13.09 -8.21
N LEU A 48 -1.31 12.60 -8.99
CA LEU A 48 -1.08 11.18 -9.19
C LEU A 48 -0.65 10.49 -7.89
N VAL A 49 0.44 10.97 -7.29
CA VAL A 49 0.98 10.36 -6.06
C VAL A 49 0.00 10.57 -4.91
N GLY A 50 -0.64 11.74 -4.82
CA GLY A 50 -1.72 12.01 -3.87
C GLY A 50 -2.89 11.03 -4.03
N GLY A 51 -3.30 10.70 -5.26
CA GLY A 51 -4.29 9.67 -5.53
C GLY A 51 -3.88 8.29 -5.02
N VAL A 52 -2.62 7.91 -5.20
CA VAL A 52 -2.05 6.67 -4.62
C VAL A 52 -2.09 6.69 -3.09
N ILE A 53 -1.74 7.81 -2.46
CA ILE A 53 -1.85 7.96 -1.00
C ILE A 53 -3.30 7.82 -0.54
N VAL A 54 -4.26 8.49 -1.20
CA VAL A 54 -5.70 8.39 -0.89
C VAL A 54 -6.19 6.94 -0.98
N MET A 55 -5.74 6.18 -1.98
CA MET A 55 -6.03 4.74 -2.08
C MET A 55 -5.50 3.98 -0.86
N GLY A 56 -4.28 4.24 -0.41
CA GLY A 56 -3.73 3.66 0.83
C GLY A 56 -4.49 4.06 2.09
N LEU A 57 -4.86 5.34 2.22
CA LEU A 57 -5.66 5.84 3.34
C LEU A 57 -7.05 5.19 3.37
N SER A 58 -7.65 4.94 2.22
CA SER A 58 -8.95 4.28 2.11
C SER A 58 -8.94 2.85 2.69
N THR A 59 -7.80 2.14 2.59
CA THR A 59 -7.66 0.79 3.16
C THR A 59 -7.48 0.84 4.68
N LEU A 60 -6.79 1.87 5.21
CA LEU A 60 -6.72 2.12 6.66
C LEU A 60 -8.10 2.38 7.25
N PHE A 61 -8.89 3.26 6.61
CA PHE A 61 -10.25 3.56 7.05
C PHE A 61 -11.18 2.35 6.91
N ALA A 62 -11.11 1.60 5.81
CA ALA A 62 -11.89 0.37 5.64
C ALA A 62 -11.58 -0.64 6.76
N THR A 63 -10.30 -0.81 7.08
CA THR A 63 -9.85 -1.72 8.16
C THR A 63 -10.34 -1.26 9.53
N ALA A 64 -10.32 0.05 9.81
CA ALA A 64 -10.83 0.60 11.05
C ALA A 64 -12.34 0.38 11.22
N MET A 65 -13.10 0.58 10.14
CA MET A 65 -14.56 0.39 10.12
C MET A 65 -15.00 -1.07 10.19
N ASP A 66 -14.12 -2.00 9.83
CA ASP A 66 -14.33 -3.44 9.94
C ASP A 66 -13.79 -4.05 11.23
N SER A 67 -13.13 -3.26 12.08
CA SER A 67 -12.66 -3.70 13.38
C SER A 67 -13.83 -3.94 14.35
N ASN A 68 -13.64 -4.89 15.26
CA ASN A 68 -14.64 -5.29 16.27
C ASN A 68 -14.58 -4.42 17.55
N GLU A 69 -13.68 -3.42 17.58
CA GLU A 69 -13.55 -2.48 18.69
C GLU A 69 -14.68 -1.45 18.67
N SER A 70 -14.83 -0.64 19.72
CA SER A 70 -15.75 0.48 19.66
C SER A 70 -15.37 1.36 18.46
N ASN A 71 -16.26 1.42 17.47
CA ASN A 71 -15.98 1.99 16.14
C ASN A 71 -15.30 3.37 16.21
N PHE A 72 -15.56 4.14 17.25
CA PHE A 72 -15.00 5.47 17.46
C PHE A 72 -13.48 5.48 17.75
N THR A 73 -12.97 4.61 18.62
CA THR A 73 -11.55 4.61 19.01
C THR A 73 -10.66 4.20 17.83
N ALA A 74 -11.09 3.18 17.09
CA ALA A 74 -10.38 2.72 15.89
C ALA A 74 -10.35 3.81 14.81
N LEU A 75 -11.49 4.45 14.54
CA LEU A 75 -11.56 5.56 13.59
C LEU A 75 -10.69 6.74 14.00
N PHE A 76 -10.67 7.11 15.28
CA PHE A 76 -9.84 8.21 15.77
C PHE A 76 -8.34 7.95 15.59
N ARG A 77 -7.87 6.75 15.98
CA ARG A 77 -6.46 6.34 15.78
C ARG A 77 -6.10 6.32 14.30
N THR A 78 -6.99 5.82 13.45
CA THR A 78 -6.79 5.80 12.01
C THR A 78 -6.77 7.20 11.42
N SER A 79 -7.62 8.12 11.86
CA SER A 79 -7.59 9.52 11.43
C SER A 79 -6.26 10.17 11.80
N ILE A 80 -5.73 9.93 13.01
CA ILE A 80 -4.40 10.44 13.40
C ILE A 80 -3.32 9.86 12.48
N LEU A 81 -3.32 8.55 12.26
CA LEU A 81 -2.33 7.90 11.40
C LEU A 81 -2.42 8.42 9.96
N ALA A 82 -3.63 8.57 9.42
CA ALA A 82 -3.88 9.11 8.09
C ALA A 82 -3.40 10.56 7.96
N SER A 83 -3.62 11.38 8.99
CA SER A 83 -3.10 12.75 9.04
C SER A 83 -1.59 12.78 9.05
N ILE A 84 -0.93 11.93 9.86
CA ILE A 84 0.53 11.83 9.90
C ILE A 84 1.07 11.45 8.52
N VAL A 85 0.52 10.41 7.89
CA VAL A 85 0.92 9.96 6.55
C VAL A 85 0.76 11.08 5.53
N THR A 86 -0.37 11.80 5.56
CA THR A 86 -0.64 12.89 4.62
C THR A 86 0.32 14.06 4.81
N VAL A 87 0.57 14.47 6.05
CA VAL A 87 1.53 15.55 6.37
C VAL A 87 2.94 15.14 5.96
N SER A 88 3.36 13.90 6.26
CA SER A 88 4.67 13.40 5.82
C SER A 88 4.80 13.42 4.30
N PHE A 89 3.77 12.98 3.57
CA PHE A 89 3.75 13.03 2.11
C PHE A 89 3.89 14.47 1.59
N LEU A 90 3.05 15.40 2.04
CA LEU A 90 3.10 16.79 1.58
C LEU A 90 4.41 17.49 1.95
N THR A 91 4.97 17.17 3.12
CA THR A 91 6.28 17.68 3.54
C THR A 91 7.37 17.18 2.59
N LEU A 92 7.36 15.87 2.27
CA LEU A 92 8.34 15.28 1.37
C LEU A 92 8.20 15.85 -0.05
N GLU A 93 6.98 15.93 -0.57
CA GLU A 93 6.69 16.49 -1.88
C GLU A 93 7.19 17.94 -2.01
N SER A 94 6.81 18.78 -1.04
CA SER A 94 7.21 20.19 -1.01
C SER A 94 8.72 20.35 -0.86
N GLY A 95 9.34 19.54 0.02
CA GLY A 95 10.78 19.55 0.25
C GLY A 95 11.57 19.11 -0.97
N SER A 96 11.15 18.01 -1.62
CA SER A 96 11.75 17.51 -2.85
C SER A 96 11.60 18.50 -4.00
N SER A 97 10.42 19.10 -4.16
CA SER A 97 10.17 20.14 -5.16
C SER A 97 11.12 21.33 -4.97
N LEU A 98 11.30 21.80 -3.73
CA LEU A 98 12.19 22.90 -3.42
C LEU A 98 13.67 22.58 -3.71
N LEU A 99 14.12 21.38 -3.37
CA LEU A 99 15.50 20.93 -3.60
C LEU A 99 15.81 20.73 -5.10
N LEU A 100 14.84 20.26 -5.88
CA LEU A 100 15.02 19.93 -7.29
C LEU A 100 14.73 21.10 -8.23
N LYS A 101 14.06 22.16 -7.75
CA LYS A 101 13.63 23.31 -8.56
C LYS A 101 14.76 23.94 -9.38
N SER A 102 15.99 23.97 -8.87
CA SER A 102 17.15 24.56 -9.55
C SER A 102 17.80 23.64 -10.59
N GLN A 103 17.50 22.33 -10.56
CA GLN A 103 18.13 21.30 -11.38
C GLN A 103 17.24 20.83 -12.53
N LEU A 104 15.94 21.12 -12.47
CA LEU A 104 14.99 20.68 -13.48
C LEU A 104 14.90 21.67 -14.65
N PRO A 105 15.10 21.22 -15.90
CA PRO A 105 14.77 21.99 -17.07
C PRO A 105 13.29 22.40 -17.04
N GLN A 106 12.92 23.51 -17.68
CA GLN A 106 11.52 23.89 -17.81
C GLN A 106 10.73 22.73 -18.40
N THR A 107 9.72 22.26 -17.65
CA THR A 107 8.98 21.04 -18.00
C THR A 107 8.35 21.24 -19.38
N SER A 108 8.73 20.37 -20.31
CA SER A 108 7.98 20.21 -21.55
C SER A 108 6.62 19.62 -21.16
N GLY A 109 5.55 19.97 -21.88
CA GLY A 109 4.21 19.48 -21.57
C GLY A 109 4.16 17.95 -21.42
N ILE A 110 3.19 17.46 -20.66
CA ILE A 110 3.07 16.04 -20.32
C ILE A 110 2.96 15.20 -21.58
N SER A 111 3.84 14.20 -21.70
CA SER A 111 3.87 13.32 -22.86
C SER A 111 2.74 12.28 -22.82
N SER A 112 2.31 11.78 -23.98
CA SER A 112 1.30 10.72 -24.04
C SER A 112 1.75 9.42 -23.33
N LEU A 113 3.06 9.17 -23.29
CA LEU A 113 3.64 8.03 -22.57
C LEU A 113 3.49 8.20 -21.05
N GLU A 114 3.75 9.39 -20.51
CA GLU A 114 3.54 9.69 -19.08
C GLU A 114 2.10 9.46 -18.67
N ILE A 115 1.13 9.96 -19.45
CA ILE A 115 -0.31 9.75 -19.18
C ILE A 115 -0.63 8.26 -19.15
N THR A 116 -0.08 7.48 -20.10
CA THR A 116 -0.29 6.04 -20.14
C THR A 116 0.26 5.36 -18.89
N MET A 117 1.47 5.72 -18.47
CA MET A 117 2.07 5.21 -17.23
C MET A 117 1.26 5.60 -15.99
N PHE A 118 0.74 6.82 -15.95
CA PHE A 118 -0.10 7.32 -14.87
C PHE A 118 -1.39 6.52 -14.73
N ILE A 119 -2.07 6.25 -15.85
CA ILE A 119 -3.28 5.43 -15.87
C ILE A 119 -2.97 4.01 -15.39
N ILE A 120 -1.90 3.39 -15.91
CA ILE A 120 -1.48 2.04 -15.51
C ILE A 120 -1.18 1.99 -14.01
N LEU A 121 -0.45 2.98 -13.49
CA LEU A 121 -0.10 3.08 -12.08
C LEU A 121 -1.35 3.18 -11.21
N LEU A 122 -2.28 4.08 -11.56
CA LEU A 122 -3.52 4.28 -10.79
C LEU A 122 -4.41 3.03 -10.83
N ILE A 123 -4.51 2.34 -11.96
CA ILE A 123 -5.22 1.06 -12.07
C ILE A 123 -4.58 0.00 -11.17
N ALA A 124 -3.25 -0.12 -11.20
CA ALA A 124 -2.52 -1.09 -10.39
C ALA A 124 -2.72 -0.84 -8.89
N PHE A 125 -2.56 0.40 -8.43
CA PHE A 125 -2.79 0.76 -7.03
C PHE A 125 -4.26 0.64 -6.63
N GLY A 126 -5.20 0.99 -7.52
CA GLY A 126 -6.63 0.84 -7.28
C GLY A 126 -7.03 -0.62 -7.10
N ALA A 127 -6.53 -1.49 -7.99
CA ALA A 127 -6.70 -2.93 -7.87
C ALA A 127 -6.10 -3.45 -6.55
N ALA A 128 -4.88 -3.02 -6.19
CA ALA A 128 -4.25 -3.39 -4.93
C ALA A 128 -5.07 -2.95 -3.71
N ALA A 129 -5.60 -1.72 -3.70
CA ALA A 129 -6.44 -1.21 -2.62
C ALA A 129 -7.75 -2.00 -2.49
N ILE A 130 -8.44 -2.28 -3.60
CA ILE A 130 -9.65 -3.11 -3.62
C ILE A 130 -9.36 -4.51 -3.09
N ILE A 131 -8.27 -5.14 -3.53
CA ILE A 131 -7.84 -6.46 -3.03
C ILE A 131 -7.58 -6.41 -1.54
N GLN A 132 -6.87 -5.39 -1.03
CA GLN A 132 -6.59 -5.24 0.41
C GLN A 132 -7.87 -5.10 1.24
N ILE A 133 -8.85 -4.33 0.75
CA ILE A 133 -10.14 -4.15 1.42
C ILE A 133 -10.95 -5.45 1.41
N LEU A 134 -10.94 -6.20 0.31
CA LEU A 134 -11.73 -7.44 0.15
C LEU A 134 -11.04 -8.69 0.73
N ALA A 135 -9.71 -8.67 0.89
CA ALA A 135 -8.92 -9.82 1.35
C ALA A 135 -9.44 -10.46 2.64
N PRO A 136 -9.86 -9.71 3.67
CA PRO A 136 -10.40 -10.32 4.88
C PRO A 136 -11.69 -11.10 4.65
N ALA A 137 -12.56 -10.64 3.74
CA ALA A 137 -13.79 -11.35 3.38
C ALA A 137 -13.52 -12.62 2.55
N LEU A 138 -12.48 -12.59 1.71
CA LEU A 138 -12.07 -13.71 0.85
C LEU A 138 -11.36 -14.83 1.63
N SER A 139 -10.73 -14.51 2.77
CA SER A 139 -9.93 -15.43 3.60
C SER A 139 -10.71 -16.60 4.20
N VAL A 140 -12.05 -16.55 4.15
CA VAL A 140 -12.94 -17.62 4.64
C VAL A 140 -12.92 -18.85 3.72
N LYS A 141 -12.50 -18.71 2.46
CA LYS A 141 -12.42 -19.83 1.49
C LYS A 141 -11.04 -20.52 1.54
N PRO A 142 -10.99 -21.87 1.68
CA PRO A 142 -9.73 -22.61 1.80
C PRO A 142 -8.83 -22.51 0.55
N SER A 143 -9.40 -22.28 -0.63
CA SER A 143 -8.66 -22.06 -1.89
C SER A 143 -7.88 -20.74 -1.88
N TYR A 144 -8.46 -19.67 -1.35
CA TYR A 144 -7.82 -18.35 -1.29
C TYR A 144 -6.63 -18.35 -0.31
N ARG A 145 -6.74 -19.10 0.79
CA ARG A 145 -5.66 -19.23 1.79
C ARG A 145 -4.40 -19.84 1.19
N ARG A 146 -4.51 -20.80 0.26
CA ARG A 146 -3.35 -21.41 -0.42
C ARG A 146 -2.65 -20.42 -1.34
N ILE A 147 -3.41 -19.71 -2.18
CA ILE A 147 -2.88 -18.69 -3.10
C ILE A 147 -2.20 -17.55 -2.32
N ALA A 148 -2.81 -17.10 -1.21
CA ALA A 148 -2.26 -16.06 -0.36
C ALA A 148 -0.90 -16.45 0.25
N ILE A 149 -0.66 -17.73 0.56
CA ILE A 149 0.65 -18.20 1.05
C ILE A 149 1.71 -18.08 -0.05
N HIS A 150 1.39 -18.50 -1.28
CA HIS A 150 2.32 -18.39 -2.41
C HIS A 150 2.64 -16.93 -2.74
N LEU A 151 1.63 -16.05 -2.78
CA LEU A 151 1.82 -14.61 -2.96
C LEU A 151 2.71 -13.99 -1.88
N ARG A 152 2.50 -14.35 -0.61
CA ARG A 152 3.27 -13.81 0.52
C ARG A 152 4.72 -14.29 0.54
N ASN A 153 4.99 -15.42 -0.10
CA ASN A 153 6.34 -15.94 -0.38
C ASN A 153 6.91 -15.40 -1.71
N GLY A 154 6.27 -14.40 -2.33
CA GLY A 154 6.70 -13.80 -3.61
C GLY A 154 6.67 -14.77 -4.77
N PHE A 155 5.76 -15.77 -4.75
CA PHE A 155 5.76 -16.94 -5.64
C PHE A 155 7.11 -17.67 -5.69
N TYR A 156 7.92 -17.54 -4.64
CA TYR A 156 9.29 -18.04 -4.59
C TYR A 156 10.17 -17.49 -5.73
N ALA A 157 9.85 -16.28 -6.23
CA ALA A 157 10.64 -15.61 -7.26
C ALA A 157 12.12 -15.54 -6.87
N ASN A 158 12.42 -15.27 -5.59
CA ASN A 158 13.79 -15.29 -5.08
C ASN A 158 14.47 -16.65 -5.30
N ALA A 159 13.81 -17.77 -5.00
CA ALA A 159 14.39 -19.10 -5.21
C ALA A 159 14.60 -19.42 -6.70
N ILE A 160 13.74 -18.91 -7.58
CA ILE A 160 13.92 -19.01 -9.04
C ILE A 160 15.13 -18.17 -9.47
N PHE A 161 15.25 -16.95 -8.97
CA PHE A 161 16.41 -16.09 -9.22
C PHE A 161 17.70 -16.73 -8.73
N ASP A 162 17.75 -17.26 -7.51
CA ASP A 162 18.92 -17.93 -6.94
C ASP A 162 19.36 -19.15 -7.75
N ARG A 163 18.39 -19.86 -8.37
CA ARG A 163 18.66 -20.97 -9.29
C ARG A 163 19.21 -20.48 -10.63
N ILE A 164 18.69 -19.37 -11.16
CA ILE A 164 19.15 -18.78 -12.43
C ILE A 164 20.56 -18.18 -12.27
N THR A 165 20.84 -17.52 -11.14
CA THR A 165 22.14 -16.91 -10.84
C THR A 165 23.16 -17.94 -10.32
N ASN A 166 22.76 -19.20 -10.20
CA ASN A 166 23.57 -20.31 -9.68
C ASN A 166 24.15 -20.02 -8.28
N ALA A 167 23.53 -19.11 -7.53
CA ALA A 167 23.97 -18.68 -6.19
C ALA A 167 23.84 -19.78 -5.13
N LEU A 168 23.07 -20.84 -5.42
CA LEU A 168 22.97 -22.04 -4.59
C LEU A 168 24.23 -22.91 -4.63
N ASN A 169 25.14 -22.66 -5.58
CA ASN A 169 26.40 -23.39 -5.72
C ASN A 169 27.52 -22.59 -5.05
N VAL A 170 27.39 -22.35 -3.74
CA VAL A 170 28.55 -21.93 -2.94
C VAL A 170 29.44 -23.17 -2.82
N GLU A 171 30.50 -23.19 -3.59
CA GLU A 171 31.53 -24.21 -3.56
C GLU A 171 32.14 -24.21 -2.15
N GLY A 172 31.59 -25.07 -1.29
CA GLY A 172 32.06 -25.25 0.07
C GLY A 172 33.49 -25.74 0.03
N LYS A 173 34.43 -24.84 0.34
CA LYS A 173 35.85 -25.10 0.55
C LYS A 173 36.04 -26.38 1.38
N LYS A 174 36.37 -27.48 0.69
CA LYS A 174 36.59 -28.82 1.25
C LYS A 174 38.04 -29.05 1.71
N ASP A 175 38.82 -27.99 1.97
CA ASP A 175 40.28 -28.10 2.12
C ASP A 175 40.81 -27.74 3.51
N ILE A 176 40.23 -28.27 4.60
CA ILE A 176 40.81 -28.06 5.96
C ILE A 176 41.10 -29.37 6.73
N ILE A 177 40.72 -30.56 6.23
CA ILE A 177 40.83 -31.80 7.06
C ILE A 177 41.94 -32.78 6.64
N SER A 178 42.70 -32.57 5.55
CA SER A 178 43.69 -33.57 5.09
C SER A 178 45.16 -33.32 5.45
N LYS A 179 45.47 -32.53 6.48
CA LYS A 179 46.87 -32.29 6.87
C LYS A 179 47.10 -32.42 8.37
N ASN A 180 46.90 -33.64 8.89
CA ASN A 180 47.51 -34.13 10.11
C ASN A 180 47.30 -35.66 10.20
N TYR A 181 48.04 -36.39 9.37
CA TYR A 181 48.49 -37.75 9.65
C TYR A 181 49.89 -37.90 9.06
#